data_AF-A0A1G8W917-F1
#
_entry.id   AF-A0A1G8W917-F1
#
_cell.length_a   1.000
_cell.length_b   1.000
_cell.length_c   1.000
_cell.angle_alpha   90.00
_cell.angle_beta   90.00
_cell.angle_gamma   90.00
#
_symmetry.space_group_name_H-M   'P 1'
#
loop_
_entity.id
_entity.type
_entity.pdbx_description
1 polymer ?
#
loop_
_entity_poly.entity_id
_entity_poly.type
_entity_poly.pdbx_seq_one_letter_code
_entity_poly.pdbx_strand_id
1 'polypeptide(L)'
;MPKPGDDISSVSDVFANVYSHCMELAAGRAAECMLLGDGDSRSAADDLRQARELALLICKSEDAVESFLAHCDIAARDLLMPYGDVVIVLSIVLRIKRTLDGAEIDKIIWDVEAPRVMAKEHQRGAEWRKM
;
A
#
# COMPACT_ATOMS: atom_id res chain seq x y z
N MET A 1 15.02 2.42 23.20
CA MET A 1 15.29 1.78 21.90
C MET A 1 16.52 0.90 22.04
N PRO A 2 16.46 -0.36 21.58
CA PRO A 2 17.62 -1.26 21.54
C PRO A 2 18.78 -0.64 20.75
N LYS A 3 20.02 -0.98 21.09
CA LYS A 3 21.20 -0.57 20.34
C LYS A 3 21.43 -1.51 19.14
N PRO A 4 22.25 -1.11 18.17
CA PRO A 4 22.63 -2.01 17.07
C PRO A 4 23.20 -3.33 17.61
N GLY A 5 22.60 -4.44 17.20
CA GLY A 5 22.98 -5.80 17.61
C GLY A 5 22.29 -6.32 18.87
N ASP A 6 21.49 -5.49 19.57
CA ASP A 6 20.66 -5.94 20.69
C ASP A 6 19.45 -6.76 20.18
N ASP A 7 18.94 -7.67 21.01
CA ASP A 7 17.67 -8.34 20.74
C ASP A 7 16.52 -7.32 20.71
N ILE A 8 15.75 -7.34 19.61
CA ILE A 8 14.64 -6.43 19.37
C ILE A 8 13.27 -7.08 19.58
N SER A 9 13.22 -8.35 19.99
CA SER A 9 11.97 -9.11 20.15
C SER A 9 10.91 -8.39 20.97
N SER A 10 11.32 -7.72 22.06
CA SER A 10 10.47 -6.96 22.98
C SER A 10 9.81 -5.70 22.41
N VAL A 11 10.25 -5.21 21.25
CA VAL A 11 9.76 -3.99 20.60
C VAL A 11 9.42 -4.20 19.12
N SER A 12 9.50 -5.44 18.63
CA SER A 12 9.29 -5.78 17.22
C SER A 12 7.88 -5.43 16.75
N ASP A 13 6.90 -5.53 17.63
CA ASP A 13 5.52 -5.14 17.41
C ASP A 13 5.39 -3.63 17.15
N VAL A 14 6.13 -2.80 17.90
CA VAL A 14 6.17 -1.35 17.70
C VAL A 14 6.72 -1.01 16.32
N PHE A 15 7.84 -1.61 15.92
CA PHE A 15 8.43 -1.38 14.60
C PHE A 15 7.49 -1.82 13.47
N ALA A 16 6.88 -3.01 13.60
CA ALA A 16 5.93 -3.51 12.62
C ALA A 16 4.70 -2.60 12.49
N ASN A 17 4.12 -2.16 13.61
CA ASN A 17 2.95 -1.29 13.61
C ASN A 17 3.26 0.09 13.01
N VAL A 18 4.38 0.71 13.39
CA VAL A 18 4.81 2.00 12.81
C VAL A 18 5.01 1.85 11.31
N TYR A 19 5.67 0.79 10.86
CA TYR A 19 5.88 0.54 9.44
C TYR A 19 4.57 0.34 8.67
N SER A 20 3.67 -0.52 9.16
CA SER A 20 2.37 -0.74 8.53
C SER A 20 1.53 0.54 8.45
N HIS A 21 1.47 1.34 9.52
CA HIS A 21 0.67 2.57 9.52
C HIS A 21 1.27 3.65 8.61
N CYS A 22 2.60 3.82 8.59
CA CYS A 22 3.23 4.75 7.65
C CYS A 22 3.02 4.31 6.19
N MET A 23 3.01 3.00 5.90
CA MET A 23 2.62 2.50 4.58
C MET A 23 1.16 2.79 4.24
N GLU A 24 0.22 2.60 5.18
CA GLU A 24 -1.20 2.89 4.98
C GLU A 24 -1.44 4.38 4.68
N LEU A 25 -0.79 5.28 5.42
CA LEU A 25 -0.86 6.72 5.19
C LEU A 25 -0.26 7.12 3.83
N ALA A 26 0.79 6.43 3.38
CA ALA A 26 1.37 6.63 2.05
C ALA A 26 0.52 6.04 0.92
N ALA A 27 -0.29 5.01 1.20
CA ALA A 27 -1.03 4.26 0.18
C ALA A 27 -2.04 5.11 -0.60
N GLY A 28 -2.70 6.06 0.06
CA GLY A 28 -3.65 6.97 -0.59
C GLY A 28 -2.98 7.79 -1.71
N ARG A 29 -1.88 8.47 -1.37
CA ARG A 29 -1.08 9.22 -2.34
C ARG A 29 -0.48 8.32 -3.42
N ALA A 30 0.03 7.14 -3.05
CA ALA A 30 0.57 6.18 -4.01
C ALA A 30 -0.47 5.76 -5.06
N ALA A 31 -1.70 5.49 -4.62
CA ALA A 31 -2.83 5.20 -5.52
C ALA A 31 -3.16 6.41 -6.42
N GLU A 32 -3.21 7.63 -5.87
CA GLU A 32 -3.44 8.84 -6.67
C GLU A 32 -2.36 9.03 -7.76
N CYS A 33 -1.07 8.93 -7.40
CA CYS A 33 0.04 9.02 -8.36
C CYS A 33 -0.06 7.95 -9.46
N MET A 34 -0.43 6.71 -9.11
CA MET A 34 -0.60 5.63 -10.08
C MET A 34 -1.72 5.92 -11.10
N LEU A 35 -2.79 6.59 -10.68
CA LEU A 35 -3.98 6.81 -11.51
C LEU A 35 -4.01 8.16 -12.23
N LEU A 36 -3.44 9.19 -11.62
CA LEU A 36 -3.53 10.59 -12.07
C LEU A 36 -2.17 11.15 -12.51
N GLY A 37 -1.06 10.49 -12.16
CA GLY A 37 0.30 11.00 -12.37
C GLY A 37 0.74 11.96 -11.26
N ASP A 38 2.05 12.23 -11.22
CA ASP A 38 2.70 12.91 -10.08
C ASP A 38 2.32 14.40 -9.91
N GLY A 39 1.69 15.02 -10.91
CA GLY A 39 1.31 16.44 -10.89
C GLY A 39 -0.08 16.74 -10.33
N ASP A 40 -0.94 15.72 -10.17
CA ASP A 40 -2.37 15.88 -9.85
C ASP A 40 -2.79 15.25 -8.51
N SER A 41 -1.85 14.70 -7.74
CA SER A 41 -2.14 14.23 -6.38
C SER A 41 -2.56 15.41 -5.51
N ARG A 42 -3.71 15.26 -4.83
CA ARG A 42 -4.17 16.27 -3.87
C ARG A 42 -3.26 16.21 -2.66
N SER A 43 -3.15 17.34 -1.96
CA SER A 43 -2.24 17.45 -0.81
C SER A 43 -2.54 16.39 0.25
N ALA A 44 -1.69 15.36 0.33
CA ALA A 44 -1.65 14.36 1.40
C ALA A 44 -0.94 14.91 2.65
N ALA A 45 -1.07 16.21 2.91
CA ALA A 45 -0.31 16.91 3.95
C ALA A 45 -0.62 16.39 5.35
N ASP A 46 -1.88 16.02 5.62
CA ASP A 46 -2.24 15.47 6.93
C ASP A 46 -1.72 14.03 7.09
N ASP A 47 -1.81 13.21 6.05
CA ASP A 47 -1.26 11.85 6.06
C ASP A 47 0.27 11.87 6.26
N LEU A 48 0.96 12.78 5.57
CA LEU A 48 2.40 12.99 5.72
C LEU A 48 2.76 13.46 7.14
N ARG A 49 1.98 14.39 7.71
CA ARG A 49 2.17 14.86 9.09
C ARG A 49 2.03 13.71 10.09
N GLN A 50 0.98 12.90 9.95
CA GLN A 50 0.74 11.74 10.82
C GLN A 50 1.83 10.67 10.68
N ALA A 51 2.25 10.36 9.45
CA ALA A 51 3.31 9.39 9.19
C ALA A 51 4.64 9.86 9.80
N ARG A 52 4.92 11.16 9.74
CA ARG A 52 6.10 11.76 10.38
C ARG A 52 6.06 11.64 11.91
N GLU A 53 4.90 11.87 12.54
CA GLU A 53 4.72 11.70 13.98
C GLU A 53 4.98 10.26 14.43
N LEU A 54 4.52 9.27 13.64
CA LEU A 54 4.79 7.86 13.88
C LEU A 54 6.27 7.51 13.68
N ALA A 55 6.90 8.01 12.61
CA ALA A 55 8.31 7.76 12.31
C ALA A 55 9.25 8.26 13.43
N LEU A 56 8.91 9.37 14.09
CA LEU A 56 9.67 9.91 15.23
C LEU A 56 9.74 8.97 16.44
N LEU A 57 8.86 7.96 16.53
CA LEU A 57 8.94 6.94 17.58
C LEU A 57 10.21 6.10 17.42
N ILE A 58 10.59 5.80 16.17
CA ILE A 58 11.66 4.85 15.83
C ILE A 58 12.91 5.50 15.26
N CYS A 59 12.79 6.66 14.58
CA CYS A 59 13.90 7.41 14.01
C CYS A 59 14.43 8.47 14.99
N LYS A 60 15.73 8.75 14.94
CA LYS A 60 16.42 9.69 15.86
C LYS A 60 16.95 10.95 15.21
N SER A 61 16.98 11.02 13.88
CA SER A 61 17.39 12.19 13.11
C SER A 61 16.35 12.49 12.03
N GLU A 62 16.34 13.74 11.56
CA GLU A 62 15.49 14.15 10.45
C GLU A 62 15.76 13.34 9.18
N ASP A 63 17.04 13.16 8.84
CA ASP A 63 17.44 12.36 7.67
C ASP A 63 16.92 10.91 7.74
N ALA A 64 16.85 10.33 8.94
CA ALA A 64 16.30 8.99 9.14
C ALA A 64 14.78 8.95 9.01
N VAL A 65 14.08 10.02 9.42
CA VAL A 65 12.63 10.15 9.23
C VAL A 65 12.33 10.26 7.74
N GLU A 66 12.98 11.17 7.03
CA GLU A 66 12.76 11.37 5.59
C GLU A 66 13.08 10.12 4.77
N SER A 67 14.20 9.44 5.07
CA SER A 67 14.55 8.19 4.41
C SER A 67 13.53 7.08 4.67
N PHE A 68 13.01 6.99 5.89
CA PHE A 68 12.00 6.00 6.26
C PHE A 68 10.66 6.26 5.57
N LEU A 69 10.22 7.51 5.50
CA LEU A 69 8.98 7.90 4.82
C LEU A 69 9.08 7.67 3.31
N ALA A 70 10.21 8.03 2.69
CA ALA A 70 10.46 7.74 1.28
C ALA A 70 10.43 6.22 0.97
N HIS A 71 10.94 5.40 1.89
CA HIS A 71 10.82 3.94 1.79
C HIS A 71 9.36 3.47 1.90
N CYS A 72 8.58 4.03 2.83
CA CYS A 72 7.16 3.70 2.96
C CYS A 72 6.36 4.05 1.69
N ASP A 73 6.64 5.18 1.06
CA ASP A 73 6.06 5.57 -0.24
C ASP A 73 6.33 4.53 -1.33
N ILE A 74 7.58 4.09 -1.46
CA ILE A 74 7.97 3.06 -2.43
C ILE A 74 7.27 1.74 -2.12
N ALA A 75 7.29 1.31 -0.85
CA ALA A 75 6.67 0.06 -0.42
C ALA A 75 5.15 0.06 -0.64
N ALA A 76 4.47 1.17 -0.37
CA ALA A 76 3.03 1.31 -0.61
C ALA A 76 2.70 1.24 -2.10
N ARG A 77 3.47 1.94 -2.95
CA ARG A 77 3.31 1.85 -4.40
C ARG A 77 3.54 0.44 -4.92
N ASP A 78 4.62 -0.20 -4.50
CA ASP A 78 4.98 -1.54 -4.99
C ASP A 78 3.96 -2.60 -4.50
N LEU A 79 3.36 -2.40 -3.33
CA LEU A 79 2.24 -3.21 -2.83
C LEU A 79 0.98 -3.05 -3.70
N LEU A 80 0.66 -1.82 -4.09
CA LEU A 80 -0.55 -1.50 -4.87
C LEU A 80 -0.41 -1.80 -6.37
N MET A 81 0.81 -1.71 -6.93
CA MET A 81 1.08 -1.82 -8.36
C MET A 81 0.48 -3.07 -9.03
N PRO A 82 0.55 -4.28 -8.44
CA PRO A 82 -0.04 -5.48 -9.02
C PRO A 82 -1.58 -5.49 -9.05
N TYR A 83 -2.23 -4.53 -8.39
CA TYR A 83 -3.68 -4.44 -8.20
C TYR A 83 -4.25 -3.11 -8.72
N GLY A 84 -3.57 -2.44 -9.65
CA GLY A 84 -4.02 -1.15 -10.18
C GLY A 84 -5.43 -1.19 -10.78
N ASP A 85 -5.81 -2.31 -11.41
CA ASP A 85 -7.17 -2.58 -11.90
C ASP A 85 -8.21 -2.62 -10.76
N VAL A 86 -7.89 -3.31 -9.67
CA VAL A 86 -8.72 -3.34 -8.45
C VAL A 86 -8.93 -1.93 -7.90
N VAL A 87 -7.86 -1.14 -7.79
CA VAL A 87 -7.91 0.26 -7.28
C VAL A 87 -8.77 1.15 -8.17
N ILE A 88 -8.70 0.99 -9.50
CA ILE A 88 -9.56 1.70 -10.47
C ILE A 88 -11.04 1.35 -10.24
N VAL A 89 -11.36 0.05 -10.19
CA VAL A 89 -12.75 -0.41 -10.03
C VAL A 89 -13.31 0.05 -8.69
N LEU A 90 -12.56 -0.10 -7.60
CA LEU A 90 -12.95 0.41 -6.27
C LEU A 90 -13.23 1.92 -6.32
N SER A 91 -12.35 2.71 -6.92
CA SER A 91 -12.50 4.17 -7.02
C SER A 91 -13.75 4.58 -7.82
N ILE A 92 -14.05 3.86 -8.91
CA ILE A 92 -15.25 4.10 -9.72
C ILE A 92 -16.52 3.77 -8.94
N VAL A 93 -16.57 2.58 -8.33
CA VAL A 93 -17.76 2.14 -7.58
C VAL A 93 -17.99 3.05 -6.37
N LEU A 94 -16.93 3.39 -5.63
CA LEU A 94 -17.01 4.31 -4.49
C LEU A 94 -17.49 5.69 -4.93
N ARG A 95 -17.04 6.21 -6.08
CA ARG A 95 -17.52 7.49 -6.62
C ARG A 95 -19.02 7.48 -6.93
N ILE A 96 -19.55 6.36 -7.41
CA ILE A 96 -20.99 6.19 -7.71
C ILE A 96 -21.79 6.03 -6.42
N LYS A 97 -21.38 5.11 -5.54
CA LYS A 97 -22.12 4.76 -4.32
C LYS A 97 -21.92 5.71 -3.15
N ARG A 98 -20.88 6.53 -3.19
CA ARG A 98 -20.40 7.46 -2.14
C ARG A 98 -19.89 6.81 -0.86
N THR A 99 -20.26 5.56 -0.59
CA THR A 99 -19.78 4.78 0.54
C THR A 99 -19.71 3.31 0.15
N LEU A 100 -18.72 2.62 0.70
CA LEU A 100 -18.58 1.17 0.65
C LEU A 100 -18.33 0.69 2.07
N ASP A 101 -18.95 -0.43 2.44
CA ASP A 101 -18.54 -1.17 3.64
C ASP A 101 -17.44 -2.20 3.30
N GLY A 102 -16.89 -2.86 4.32
CA GLY A 102 -15.82 -3.83 4.14
C GLY A 102 -16.22 -5.03 3.27
N ALA A 103 -17.45 -5.53 3.41
CA ALA A 103 -17.91 -6.68 2.63
C ALA A 103 -18.08 -6.32 1.14
N GLU A 104 -18.50 -5.09 0.85
CA GLU A 104 -18.58 -4.57 -0.50
C GLU A 104 -17.21 -4.37 -1.14
N ILE A 105 -16.20 -3.92 -0.37
CA ILE A 105 -14.81 -3.84 -0.81
C ILE A 105 -14.27 -5.23 -1.13
N ASP A 106 -14.42 -6.19 -0.21
CA ASP A 106 -13.94 -7.58 -0.39
C ASP A 106 -14.55 -8.22 -1.63
N LYS A 107 -15.84 -7.98 -1.88
CA LYS A 107 -16.52 -8.47 -3.07
C LYS A 107 -15.93 -7.88 -4.35
N ILE A 108 -15.66 -6.58 -4.39
CA ILE A 108 -15.05 -5.93 -5.57
C ILE A 108 -13.66 -6.51 -5.83
N ILE A 109 -12.85 -6.69 -4.78
CA ILE A 109 -11.52 -7.31 -4.90
C ILE A 109 -11.65 -8.72 -5.49
N TRP A 110 -12.55 -9.54 -4.93
CA TRP A 110 -12.81 -10.89 -5.41
C TRP A 110 -13.25 -10.92 -6.90
N ASP A 111 -14.21 -10.08 -7.27
CA ASP A 111 -14.77 -10.04 -8.62
C ASP A 111 -13.72 -9.64 -9.68
N VAL A 112 -12.73 -8.82 -9.31
CA VAL A 112 -11.60 -8.43 -10.18
C VAL A 112 -10.51 -9.50 -10.20
N GLU A 113 -10.17 -10.09 -9.05
CA GLU A 113 -9.05 -11.04 -8.93
C GLU A 113 -9.38 -12.44 -9.46
N ALA A 114 -10.60 -12.94 -9.26
CA ALA A 114 -10.96 -14.30 -9.65
C ALA A 114 -10.75 -14.56 -11.17
N PRO A 115 -11.18 -13.67 -12.09
CA PRO A 115 -10.87 -13.82 -13.52
C PRO A 115 -9.37 -13.80 -13.82
N ARG A 116 -8.58 -12.99 -13.10
CA ARG A 116 -7.13 -12.86 -13.28
C ARG A 116 -6.40 -14.16 -12.96
N VAL A 117 -6.81 -14.83 -11.88
CA VAL A 117 -6.28 -16.15 -11.49
C VAL A 117 -6.64 -17.19 -12.55
N MET A 118 -7.88 -17.22 -13.02
CA MET A 118 -8.32 -18.16 -14.06
C MET A 118 -7.56 -17.97 -15.37
N ALA A 119 -7.33 -16.73 -15.79
CA ALA A 119 -6.58 -16.41 -17.01
C ALA A 119 -5.12 -16.88 -16.92
N LYS A 120 -4.45 -16.67 -15.77
CA LYS A 120 -3.08 -17.15 -15.54
C LYS A 120 -2.98 -18.68 -15.61
N GLU A 121 -3.93 -19.39 -15.01
CA GLU A 121 -3.96 -20.86 -15.09
C GLU A 121 -4.25 -21.37 -16.49
N HIS A 122 -5.16 -20.72 -17.23
CA HIS A 122 -5.41 -21.07 -18.64
C HIS A 122 -4.15 -20.91 -19.51
N GLN A 123 -3.41 -19.81 -19.30
CA GLN A 123 -2.16 -19.55 -19.99
C GLN A 123 -1.10 -20.62 -19.69
N ARG A 124 -0.91 -20.98 -18.42
CA ARG A 124 -0.01 -22.07 -18.01
C ARG A 124 -0.39 -23.40 -18.66
N GLY A 125 -1.68 -23.73 -18.67
CA GLY A 125 -2.17 -24.94 -19.33
C GLY A 125 -2.01 -24.92 -20.86
N ALA A 126 -1.98 -23.75 -21.49
CA ALA A 126 -1.67 -23.62 -22.92
C ALA A 126 -0.17 -23.80 -23.20
N GLU A 127 0.70 -23.32 -22.31
CA GLU A 127 2.16 -23.50 -22.40
C GLU A 127 2.58 -24.96 -22.23
N TRP A 128 2.00 -25.67 -21.27
CA TRP A 128 2.26 -27.11 -21.07
C TRP A 128 1.83 -27.97 -22.26
N ARG A 129 0.79 -27.56 -23.00
CA ARG A 129 0.35 -28.25 -24.22
C ARG A 129 1.27 -28.03 -25.43
N LYS A 130 2.19 -27.05 -25.35
CA LYS A 130 3.16 -26.73 -26.41
C LYS A 130 4.55 -27.35 -26.15
N MET A 131 4.74 -27.99 -24.99
CA MET A 131 5.94 -28.77 -24.64
C MET A 131 5.71 -30.24 -24.96
#